data_AF-A0A6A6Z6I9-F1
#
_entry.id   AF-A0A6A6Z6I9-F1
#
_cell.length_a   1.000
_cell.length_b   1.000
_cell.length_c   1.000
_cell.angle_alpha   90.00
_cell.angle_beta   90.00
_cell.angle_gamma   90.00
#
_symmetry.space_group_name_H-M   'P 1'
#
loop_
_entity.id
_entity.type
_entity.pdbx_description
1 polymer ?
#
loop_
_entity_poly.entity_id
_entity_poly.type
_entity_poly.pdbx_seq_one_letter_code
_entity_poly.pdbx_strand_id
1 'polypeptide(L)'
;MPPLPQIQTSNSTQADGISHSSSESAFHPFTLDAFEHAPCFKTVAEPLPSLDSSQISLLYSHSIQQTPNLSYELPYSLNVFSALFINGQILGLRCGTIVPSKSPPASPETPFPLRPTATQLSTVHFSGIDRFPFVKMRDNFIHMSGFIDEEELAGDVCLMPSFTLAPGGVSWDPTAWRIEKPFADKWGFLF
;
A
#
# COMPACT_ATOMS: atom_id res chain seq x y z
N MET A 1 18.58 52.56 48.09
CA MET A 1 19.50 51.63 48.77
C MET A 1 19.25 50.23 48.21
N PRO A 2 20.29 49.43 47.97
CA PRO A 2 21.12 49.41 46.75
C PRO A 2 20.78 48.21 45.83
N PRO A 3 21.23 48.23 44.56
CA PRO A 3 21.24 47.06 43.69
C PRO A 3 22.55 46.25 43.83
N LEU A 4 22.61 45.09 43.13
CA LEU A 4 23.75 44.18 42.82
C LEU A 4 23.98 42.98 43.78
N PRO A 5 24.50 41.82 43.27
CA PRO A 5 25.49 41.74 42.19
C PRO A 5 25.20 40.83 40.99
N GLN A 6 25.62 41.34 39.83
CA GLN A 6 26.11 40.56 38.72
C GLN A 6 27.40 39.87 39.13
N ILE A 7 27.54 38.59 38.77
CA ILE A 7 28.84 37.94 38.78
C ILE A 7 29.35 37.93 37.34
N GLN A 8 30.50 38.59 37.20
CA GLN A 8 31.30 38.67 35.99
C GLN A 8 31.88 37.32 35.61
N THR A 9 32.05 37.19 34.31
CA THR A 9 32.97 36.32 33.58
C THR A 9 34.35 36.19 34.21
N SER A 10 34.87 34.96 34.25
CA SER A 10 36.31 34.70 34.16
C SER A 10 36.57 33.70 33.02
N ASN A 11 37.11 34.22 31.92
CA ASN A 11 37.79 33.43 30.90
C ASN A 11 39.16 33.02 31.45
N SER A 12 39.54 31.75 31.30
CA SER A 12 40.94 31.36 31.10
C SER A 12 41.03 30.05 30.31
N THR A 13 41.33 30.23 29.03
CA THR A 13 42.14 29.42 28.10
C THR A 13 42.92 28.26 28.74
N GLN A 14 42.83 27.03 28.22
CA GLN A 14 43.69 26.52 27.14
C GLN A 14 43.45 25.03 26.83
N ALA A 15 43.67 24.73 25.55
CA ALA A 15 43.56 23.49 24.78
C ALA A 15 44.10 22.19 25.40
N ASP A 16 43.40 21.10 25.07
CA ASP A 16 43.86 19.80 24.55
C ASP A 16 42.65 18.85 24.72
N GLY A 17 42.10 18.10 23.78
CA GLY A 17 42.45 17.60 22.47
C GLY A 17 41.60 16.33 22.29
N ILE A 18 41.00 16.11 21.10
CA ILE A 18 40.55 14.79 20.58
C ILE A 18 39.36 14.17 21.37
N SER A 19 38.17 13.83 20.86
CA SER A 19 37.64 13.58 19.52
C SER A 19 36.10 13.66 19.60
N HIS A 20 35.46 14.27 18.59
CA HIS A 20 34.00 14.23 18.43
C HIS A 20 33.59 12.85 17.89
N SER A 21 32.83 12.09 18.69
CA SER A 21 32.08 10.92 18.23
C SER A 21 30.77 11.38 17.58
N SER A 22 30.86 11.82 16.33
CA SER A 22 29.68 11.99 15.46
C SER A 22 29.28 10.60 14.96
N SER A 23 28.20 10.03 15.49
CA SER A 23 27.58 8.84 14.89
C SER A 23 26.78 9.27 13.66
N GLU A 24 27.48 9.52 12.55
CA GLU A 24 26.88 9.56 11.22
C GLU A 24 26.48 8.13 10.84
N SER A 25 25.18 7.83 10.89
CA SER A 25 24.64 6.65 10.24
C SER A 25 24.77 6.84 8.73
N ALA A 26 25.87 6.36 8.16
CA ALA A 26 26.11 6.39 6.73
C ALA A 26 24.98 5.66 5.99
N PHE A 27 24.20 6.40 5.22
CA PHE A 27 23.38 5.84 4.16
C PHE A 27 24.33 5.26 3.12
N HIS A 28 24.38 3.93 3.02
CA HIS A 28 25.09 3.27 1.92
C HIS A 28 24.35 3.57 0.61
N PRO A 29 25.05 4.02 -0.45
CA PRO A 29 24.44 4.19 -1.76
C PRO A 29 23.89 2.85 -2.26
N PHE A 30 22.69 2.88 -2.85
CA PHE A 30 22.16 1.75 -3.60
C PHE A 30 23.09 1.41 -4.76
N THR A 31 23.74 0.25 -4.72
CA THR A 31 24.51 -0.28 -5.85
C THR A 31 23.66 -1.32 -6.59
N LEU A 32 23.51 -1.15 -7.90
CA LEU A 32 22.72 -2.02 -8.78
C LEU A 32 23.22 -3.48 -8.83
N ASP A 33 24.42 -3.74 -8.33
CA ASP A 33 25.12 -5.03 -8.38
C ASP A 33 24.51 -6.11 -7.47
N ALA A 34 23.59 -5.74 -6.56
CA ALA A 34 22.96 -6.68 -5.64
C ALA A 34 22.00 -7.69 -6.31
N PHE A 35 21.67 -7.52 -7.60
CA PHE A 35 20.79 -8.42 -8.35
C PHE A 35 21.53 -9.49 -9.17
N GLU A 36 22.86 -9.44 -9.31
CA GLU A 36 23.58 -10.38 -10.20
C GLU A 36 23.67 -11.83 -9.67
N HIS A 37 23.33 -12.08 -8.41
CA HIS A 37 23.49 -13.40 -7.80
C HIS A 37 22.16 -14.12 -7.48
N ALA A 38 21.03 -13.63 -7.99
CA ALA A 38 19.79 -14.41 -7.97
C ALA A 38 19.88 -15.54 -9.02
N PRO A 39 19.82 -16.82 -8.64
CA PRO A 39 19.99 -17.92 -9.57
C PRO A 39 18.67 -18.22 -10.29
N CYS A 40 18.18 -17.30 -11.13
CA CYS A 40 17.28 -17.65 -12.25
C CYS A 40 16.99 -16.44 -13.18
N PHE A 41 18.00 -15.94 -13.88
CA PHE A 41 17.75 -15.30 -15.19
C PHE A 41 18.80 -15.82 -16.16
N LYS A 42 18.56 -17.02 -16.70
CA LYS A 42 19.20 -17.38 -17.95
C LYS A 42 18.45 -16.63 -19.04
N THR A 43 19.12 -15.67 -19.66
CA THR A 43 18.70 -15.09 -20.94
C THR A 43 18.54 -16.25 -21.92
N VAL A 44 17.30 -16.61 -22.23
CA VAL A 44 17.00 -17.52 -23.34
C VAL A 44 17.18 -16.70 -24.61
N ALA A 45 18.36 -16.79 -25.21
CA ALA A 45 18.66 -16.24 -26.53
C ALA A 45 18.19 -17.21 -27.63
N GLU A 46 16.91 -17.57 -27.62
CA GLU A 46 16.24 -18.30 -28.70
C GLU A 46 15.06 -17.46 -29.20
N PRO A 47 14.82 -17.36 -30.53
CA PRO A 47 13.68 -16.62 -31.04
C PRO A 47 12.39 -17.23 -30.49
N LEU A 48 11.56 -16.40 -29.86
CA LEU A 48 10.27 -16.81 -29.33
C LEU A 48 9.45 -17.47 -30.46
N PRO A 49 9.03 -18.74 -30.35
CA PRO A 49 8.12 -19.32 -31.33
C PRO A 49 6.82 -18.52 -31.28
N SER A 50 6.31 -18.13 -32.45
CA SER A 50 5.06 -17.38 -32.57
C SER A 50 3.92 -18.17 -31.92
N LEU A 51 3.50 -17.75 -30.73
CA LEU A 51 2.35 -18.34 -30.05
C LEU A 51 1.07 -17.96 -30.79
N ASP A 52 0.32 -18.98 -31.22
CA ASP A 52 -1.00 -18.82 -31.80
C ASP A 52 -2.00 -18.33 -30.74
N SER A 53 -2.97 -17.52 -31.18
CA SER A 53 -3.98 -16.86 -30.34
C SER A 53 -4.82 -17.83 -29.51
N SER A 54 -4.96 -19.07 -29.99
CA SER A 54 -5.64 -20.16 -29.29
C SER A 54 -4.90 -20.61 -28.02
N GLN A 55 -3.56 -20.64 -28.06
CA GLN A 55 -2.72 -21.03 -26.92
C GLN A 55 -2.62 -19.92 -25.88
N ILE A 56 -2.63 -18.66 -26.32
CA ILE A 56 -2.71 -17.50 -25.42
C ILE A 56 -4.04 -17.56 -24.64
N SER A 57 -5.16 -17.82 -25.31
CA SER A 57 -6.47 -17.93 -24.65
C SER A 57 -6.53 -19.08 -23.63
N LEU A 58 -5.90 -20.22 -23.94
CA LEU A 58 -5.82 -21.37 -23.03
C LEU A 58 -4.95 -21.09 -21.79
N LEU A 59 -3.78 -20.45 -21.96
CA LEU A 59 -2.92 -20.02 -20.85
C LEU A 59 -3.60 -18.98 -19.96
N TYR A 60 -4.35 -18.05 -20.56
CA TYR A 60 -5.18 -17.09 -19.84
C TYR A 60 -6.29 -17.77 -19.05
N SER A 61 -6.95 -18.80 -19.61
CA SER A 61 -8.03 -19.52 -18.92
C SER A 61 -7.54 -20.37 -17.73
N HIS A 62 -6.33 -20.94 -17.81
CA HIS A 62 -5.74 -21.75 -16.73
C HIS A 62 -5.30 -20.92 -15.51
N SER A 63 -4.89 -19.66 -15.73
CA SER A 63 -4.50 -18.74 -14.65
C SER A 63 -5.70 -18.19 -13.85
N ILE A 64 -6.93 -18.34 -14.35
CA ILE A 64 -8.16 -17.82 -13.74
C ILE A 64 -8.73 -18.79 -12.69
N GLN A 65 -8.27 -20.04 -12.64
CA GLN A 65 -8.84 -21.09 -11.78
C GLN A 65 -8.08 -21.35 -10.48
N GLN A 66 -6.94 -20.71 -10.26
CA GLN A 66 -6.23 -20.83 -9.00
C GLN A 66 -6.58 -19.64 -8.12
N THR A 67 -7.63 -19.77 -7.31
CA THR A 67 -7.64 -19.07 -6.03
C THR A 67 -6.38 -19.52 -5.30
N PRO A 68 -5.36 -18.66 -5.14
CA PRO A 68 -4.16 -19.06 -4.43
C PRO A 68 -4.62 -19.46 -3.04
N ASN A 69 -4.25 -20.65 -2.61
CA ASN A 69 -4.42 -21.03 -1.22
C ASN A 69 -3.69 -19.96 -0.38
N LEU A 70 -4.46 -19.10 0.27
CA LEU A 70 -3.99 -17.95 1.05
C LEU A 70 -3.41 -18.42 2.41
N SER A 71 -2.82 -19.62 2.47
CA SER A 71 -2.14 -20.18 3.64
C SER A 71 -0.70 -19.69 3.78
N TYR A 72 -0.27 -18.70 2.99
CA TYR A 72 0.98 -18.01 3.30
C TYR A 72 0.73 -17.14 4.52
N GLU A 73 0.99 -17.66 5.71
CA GLU A 73 1.22 -16.80 6.87
C GLU A 73 2.39 -15.89 6.48
N LEU A 74 2.11 -14.59 6.33
CA LEU A 74 3.17 -13.63 6.11
C LEU A 74 4.06 -13.63 7.35
N PRO A 75 5.39 -13.74 7.20
CA PRO A 75 6.31 -13.70 8.34
C PRO A 75 6.37 -12.32 9.01
N TYR A 76 5.56 -11.38 8.54
CA TYR A 76 5.46 -9.99 8.98
C TYR A 76 3.99 -9.56 9.04
N SER A 77 3.69 -8.58 9.90
CA SER A 77 2.37 -7.96 10.00
C SER A 77 1.93 -7.40 8.64
N LEU A 78 0.64 -7.52 8.32
CA LEU A 78 0.07 -6.89 7.14
C LEU A 78 0.28 -5.37 7.20
N ASN A 79 0.82 -4.82 6.11
CA ASN A 79 0.73 -3.39 5.85
C ASN A 79 -0.45 -3.12 4.91
N VAL A 80 -0.76 -1.83 4.70
CA VAL A 80 -1.85 -1.38 3.84
C VAL A 80 -1.80 -1.99 2.43
N PHE A 81 -0.61 -2.04 1.80
CA PHE A 81 -0.47 -2.54 0.43
C PHE A 81 -0.71 -4.04 0.35
N SER A 82 -0.14 -4.81 1.29
CA SER A 82 -0.39 -6.25 1.38
C SER A 82 -1.88 -6.54 1.59
N ALA A 83 -2.54 -5.76 2.46
CA ALA A 83 -3.96 -5.91 2.72
C ALA A 83 -4.83 -5.58 1.51
N LEU A 84 -4.56 -4.46 0.81
CA LEU A 84 -5.26 -4.08 -0.43
C LEU A 84 -5.00 -5.06 -1.57
N PHE A 85 -3.81 -5.64 -1.64
CA PHE A 85 -3.47 -6.68 -2.61
C PHE A 85 -4.31 -7.94 -2.37
N ILE A 86 -4.34 -8.44 -1.12
CA ILE A 86 -5.14 -9.61 -0.72
C ILE A 86 -6.63 -9.38 -0.99
N ASN A 87 -7.17 -8.22 -0.60
CA ASN A 87 -8.57 -7.90 -0.84
C ASN A 87 -8.90 -7.87 -2.33
N GLY A 88 -8.00 -7.39 -3.17
CA GLY A 88 -8.17 -7.47 -4.62
C GLY A 88 -8.16 -8.89 -5.15
N GLN A 89 -7.30 -9.78 -4.63
CA GLN A 89 -7.32 -11.20 -5.01
C GLN A 89 -8.65 -11.85 -4.66
N ILE A 90 -9.20 -11.57 -3.47
CA ILE A 90 -10.52 -12.05 -3.04
C ILE A 90 -11.62 -11.59 -4.00
N LEU A 91 -11.52 -10.35 -4.48
CA LEU A 91 -12.48 -9.75 -5.41
C LEU A 91 -12.23 -10.08 -6.89
N GLY A 92 -11.17 -10.83 -7.21
CA GLY A 92 -10.77 -11.10 -8.60
C GLY A 92 -10.20 -9.89 -9.34
N LEU A 93 -9.80 -8.83 -8.62
CA LEU A 93 -9.23 -7.60 -9.18
C LEU A 93 -7.72 -7.74 -9.39
N ARG A 94 -7.28 -7.53 -10.62
CA ARG A 94 -5.85 -7.54 -10.97
C ARG A 94 -5.13 -6.32 -10.38
N CYS A 95 -3.86 -6.52 -10.03
CA CYS A 95 -3.02 -5.42 -9.55
C CYS A 95 -2.91 -4.34 -10.63
N GLY A 96 -3.09 -3.07 -10.27
CA GLY A 96 -3.02 -1.96 -11.22
C GLY A 96 -4.17 -1.89 -12.23
N THR A 97 -5.35 -2.47 -11.94
CA THR A 97 -6.54 -2.23 -12.77
C THR A 97 -6.91 -0.74 -12.72
N ILE A 98 -6.70 -0.05 -13.85
CA ILE A 98 -7.02 1.37 -14.04
C ILE A 98 -8.32 1.58 -14.84
N VAL A 99 -8.92 0.51 -15.37
CA VAL A 99 -10.13 0.64 -16.20
C VAL A 99 -11.35 0.81 -15.27
N PRO A 100 -12.06 1.94 -15.34
CA PRO A 100 -13.27 2.11 -14.56
C PRO A 100 -14.32 1.09 -14.98
N SER A 101 -14.99 0.50 -14.00
CA SER A 101 -16.03 -0.51 -14.24
C SER A 101 -17.02 -0.54 -13.08
N LYS A 102 -18.11 -1.28 -13.24
CA LYS A 102 -19.00 -1.63 -12.14
C LYS A 102 -18.44 -2.86 -11.45
N SER A 103 -18.61 -2.98 -10.15
CA SER A 103 -18.20 -4.20 -9.44
C SER A 103 -19.12 -5.36 -9.87
N PRO A 104 -18.58 -6.58 -10.03
CA PRO A 104 -19.40 -7.76 -10.24
C PRO A 104 -20.14 -8.13 -8.94
N PRO A 105 -21.24 -8.91 -9.01
CA PRO A 105 -21.84 -9.50 -7.83
C PRO A 105 -20.82 -10.33 -7.02
N ALA A 106 -20.90 -10.27 -5.69
CA ALA A 106 -20.03 -11.06 -4.82
C ALA A 106 -20.22 -12.56 -5.03
N SER A 107 -19.11 -13.31 -4.97
CA SER A 107 -19.17 -14.76 -4.84
C SER A 107 -19.64 -15.16 -3.43
N PRO A 108 -20.20 -16.36 -3.23
CA PRO A 108 -20.58 -16.85 -1.90
C PRO A 108 -19.45 -16.80 -0.86
N GLU A 109 -18.21 -16.97 -1.32
CA GLU A 109 -16.97 -17.00 -0.53
C GLU A 109 -16.45 -15.60 -0.18
N THR A 110 -17.00 -14.54 -0.81
CA THR A 110 -16.56 -13.16 -0.56
C THR A 110 -16.94 -12.74 0.86
N PRO A 111 -15.97 -12.32 1.71
CA PRO A 111 -16.22 -11.84 3.06
C PRO A 111 -17.17 -10.64 3.07
N PHE A 112 -18.05 -10.58 4.08
CA PHE A 112 -19.10 -9.56 4.16
C PHE A 112 -18.60 -8.11 3.97
N PRO A 113 -17.50 -7.65 4.60
CA PRO A 113 -17.05 -6.26 4.44
C PRO A 113 -16.56 -5.90 3.02
N LEU A 114 -16.18 -6.90 2.21
CA LEU A 114 -15.74 -6.70 0.83
C LEU A 114 -16.86 -6.82 -0.19
N ARG A 115 -18.03 -7.35 0.19
CA ARG A 115 -19.15 -7.49 -0.75
C ARG A 115 -19.52 -6.13 -1.37
N PRO A 116 -19.86 -6.09 -2.66
CA PRO A 116 -20.17 -4.86 -3.36
C PRO A 116 -21.48 -4.27 -2.83
N THR A 117 -21.53 -2.96 -2.72
CA THR A 117 -22.74 -2.19 -2.40
C THR A 117 -23.65 -2.05 -3.63
N ALA A 118 -24.87 -1.57 -3.41
CA ALA A 118 -25.76 -1.20 -4.52
C ALA A 118 -25.10 -0.16 -5.43
N THR A 119 -24.41 0.84 -4.86
CA THR A 119 -23.68 1.88 -5.58
C THR A 119 -22.59 1.29 -6.48
N GLN A 120 -21.76 0.40 -5.93
CA GLN A 120 -20.71 -0.30 -6.67
C GLN A 120 -21.25 -1.16 -7.82
N LEU A 121 -22.41 -1.80 -7.63
CA LEU A 121 -23.08 -2.61 -8.65
C LEU A 121 -23.72 -1.76 -9.76
N SER A 122 -24.18 -0.55 -9.46
CA SER A 122 -24.92 0.29 -10.41
C SER A 122 -24.06 1.31 -11.15
N THR A 123 -22.94 1.74 -10.56
CA THR A 123 -22.18 2.93 -10.98
C THR A 123 -20.79 2.55 -11.47
N VAL A 124 -20.38 3.07 -12.64
CA VAL A 124 -19.00 2.90 -13.15
C VAL A 124 -18.06 3.76 -12.32
N HIS A 125 -17.00 3.17 -11.77
CA HIS A 125 -16.05 3.85 -10.89
C HIS A 125 -14.65 3.24 -10.99
N PHE A 126 -13.66 3.88 -10.36
CA PHE A 126 -12.32 3.32 -10.18
C PHE A 126 -12.36 2.10 -9.28
N SER A 127 -12.31 0.91 -9.88
CA SER A 127 -12.41 -0.38 -9.17
C SER A 127 -11.33 -0.62 -8.11
N GLY A 128 -10.24 0.15 -8.12
CA GLY A 128 -9.23 0.10 -7.06
C GLY A 128 -9.79 0.41 -5.66
N ILE A 129 -10.85 1.24 -5.58
CA ILE A 129 -11.50 1.59 -4.31
C ILE A 129 -12.15 0.37 -3.63
N ASP A 130 -12.54 -0.65 -4.39
CA ASP A 130 -13.24 -1.83 -3.89
C ASP A 130 -12.41 -2.66 -2.91
N ARG A 131 -11.08 -2.49 -2.98
CA ARG A 131 -10.08 -3.16 -2.13
C ARG A 131 -10.15 -2.75 -0.67
N PHE A 132 -10.75 -1.60 -0.36
CA PHE A 132 -10.90 -1.13 1.02
C PHE A 132 -12.10 -1.80 1.70
N PRO A 133 -11.95 -2.35 2.93
CA PRO A 133 -13.05 -3.02 3.64
C PRO A 133 -14.01 -2.02 4.32
N PHE A 134 -14.14 -0.81 3.80
CA PHE A 134 -14.89 0.29 4.40
C PHE A 134 -16.07 0.68 3.49
N VAL A 135 -17.22 0.04 3.73
CA VAL A 135 -18.45 0.22 2.94
C VAL A 135 -18.77 1.70 2.68
N LYS A 136 -18.80 2.52 3.74
CA LYS A 136 -19.12 3.95 3.63
C LYS A 136 -18.08 4.74 2.82
N MET A 137 -16.79 4.47 3.01
CA MET A 137 -15.72 5.15 2.27
C MET A 137 -15.79 4.86 0.77
N ARG A 138 -16.06 3.61 0.38
CA ARG A 138 -16.23 3.23 -1.03
C ARG A 138 -17.40 3.97 -1.66
N ASP A 139 -18.57 3.94 -1.02
CA ASP A 139 -19.77 4.61 -1.54
C ASP A 139 -19.56 6.13 -1.62
N ASN A 140 -18.97 6.74 -0.60
CA ASN A 140 -18.65 8.16 -0.57
C ASN A 140 -17.68 8.56 -1.68
N PHE A 141 -16.62 7.77 -1.90
CA PHE A 141 -15.69 8.00 -3.01
C PHE A 141 -16.40 7.96 -4.35
N ILE A 142 -17.27 6.96 -4.59
CA ILE A 142 -18.03 6.84 -5.85
C ILE A 142 -18.97 8.02 -6.05
N HIS A 143 -19.68 8.47 -5.01
CA HIS A 143 -20.57 9.63 -5.10
C HIS A 143 -19.82 10.94 -5.34
N MET A 144 -18.56 11.04 -4.92
CA MET A 144 -17.73 12.23 -5.04
C MET A 144 -16.67 12.13 -6.14
N SER A 145 -16.77 11.15 -7.05
CA SER A 145 -15.74 10.89 -8.08
C SER A 145 -15.51 12.06 -9.04
N GLY A 146 -16.41 13.04 -9.10
CA GLY A 146 -16.21 14.29 -9.86
C GLY A 146 -15.42 15.38 -9.13
N PHE A 147 -15.13 15.19 -7.84
CA PHE A 147 -14.44 16.14 -6.97
C PHE A 147 -13.14 15.59 -6.38
N ILE A 148 -12.96 14.27 -6.41
CA ILE A 148 -11.79 13.58 -5.87
C ILE A 148 -10.91 13.15 -7.05
N ASP A 149 -9.62 13.49 -6.97
CA ASP A 149 -8.61 12.90 -7.83
C ASP A 149 -8.22 11.51 -7.30
N GLU A 150 -8.47 10.48 -8.10
CA GLU A 150 -8.17 9.09 -7.77
C GLU A 150 -6.66 8.82 -7.65
N GLU A 151 -5.84 9.50 -8.45
CA GLU A 151 -4.38 9.38 -8.41
C GLU A 151 -3.82 10.06 -7.16
N GLU A 152 -4.42 11.19 -6.75
CA GLU A 152 -4.05 11.86 -5.51
C GLU A 152 -4.35 10.99 -4.29
N LEU A 153 -5.54 10.37 -4.23
CA LEU A 153 -5.89 9.43 -3.16
C LEU A 153 -4.94 8.24 -3.14
N ALA A 154 -4.67 7.63 -4.30
CA ALA A 154 -3.75 6.51 -4.40
C ALA A 154 -2.32 6.90 -3.97
N GLY A 155 -1.85 8.06 -4.41
CA GLY A 155 -0.57 8.64 -4.03
C GLY A 155 -0.45 8.85 -2.53
N ASP A 156 -1.48 9.41 -1.87
CA ASP A 156 -1.47 9.61 -0.42
C ASP A 156 -1.53 8.29 0.35
N VAL A 157 -2.27 7.29 -0.13
CA VAL A 157 -2.20 5.94 0.45
C VAL A 157 -0.75 5.41 0.42
N CYS A 158 0.00 5.73 -0.65
CA CYS A 158 1.36 5.25 -0.87
C CYS A 158 2.45 6.04 -0.13
N LEU A 159 2.30 7.36 -0.07
CA LEU A 159 3.41 8.28 0.21
C LEU A 159 3.34 8.92 1.60
N MET A 160 2.22 8.81 2.31
CA MET A 160 2.09 9.26 3.70
C MET A 160 1.60 8.13 4.63
N PRO A 161 1.76 8.27 5.95
CA PRO A 161 1.09 7.38 6.90
C PRO A 161 -0.41 7.41 6.67
N SER A 162 -0.95 6.31 6.11
CA SER A 162 -2.34 6.20 5.69
C SER A 162 -3.13 5.25 6.57
N PHE A 163 -2.71 3.99 6.64
CA PHE A 163 -3.32 2.97 7.46
C PHE A 163 -2.29 2.09 8.13
N THR A 164 -2.59 1.67 9.36
CA THR A 164 -1.93 0.56 10.03
C THR A 164 -2.92 -0.57 10.28
N LEU A 165 -2.42 -1.81 10.29
CA LEU A 165 -3.24 -2.98 10.62
C LEU A 165 -2.79 -3.58 11.95
N ALA A 166 -3.76 -4.05 12.74
CA ALA A 166 -3.51 -4.77 13.98
C ALA A 166 -2.75 -6.08 13.70
N PRO A 167 -1.76 -6.45 14.54
CA PRO A 167 -1.09 -7.74 14.43
C PRO A 167 -2.09 -8.90 14.46
N GLY A 168 -1.97 -9.82 13.51
CA GLY A 168 -2.88 -10.96 13.36
C GLY A 168 -4.28 -10.63 12.80
N GLY A 169 -4.56 -9.35 12.50
CA GLY A 169 -5.79 -8.96 11.83
C GLY A 169 -5.84 -9.43 10.38
N VAL A 170 -7.03 -9.74 9.88
CA VAL A 170 -7.25 -10.12 8.47
C VAL A 170 -7.54 -8.88 7.62
N SER A 171 -7.14 -8.92 6.34
CA SER A 171 -7.18 -7.74 5.46
C SER A 171 -8.59 -7.19 5.20
N TRP A 172 -9.62 -8.03 5.29
CA TRP A 172 -11.01 -7.64 5.05
C TRP A 172 -11.78 -7.24 6.31
N ASP A 173 -11.21 -7.37 7.51
CA ASP A 173 -11.89 -6.96 8.74
C ASP A 173 -11.63 -5.47 8.99
N PRO A 174 -12.63 -4.57 8.85
CA PRO A 174 -12.43 -3.14 9.05
C PRO A 174 -11.98 -2.78 10.47
N THR A 175 -12.27 -3.61 11.47
CA THR A 175 -11.86 -3.34 12.87
C THR A 175 -10.37 -3.58 13.10
N ALA A 176 -9.72 -4.34 12.20
CA ALA A 176 -8.28 -4.54 12.22
C ALA A 176 -7.50 -3.34 11.65
N TRP A 177 -8.18 -2.36 11.03
CA TRP A 177 -7.53 -1.21 10.41
C TRP A 177 -7.61 0.03 11.29
N ARG A 178 -6.55 0.82 11.28
CA ARG A 178 -6.47 2.13 11.90
C ARG A 178 -6.06 3.15 10.86
N ILE A 179 -6.80 4.24 10.78
CA ILE A 179 -6.48 5.39 9.92
C ILE A 179 -5.46 6.25 10.64
N GLU A 180 -4.35 6.54 9.97
CA GLU A 180 -3.30 7.40 10.49
C GLU A 180 -3.69 8.88 10.35
N LYS A 181 -3.22 9.71 11.29
CA LYS A 181 -3.66 11.11 11.41
C LYS A 181 -3.48 11.94 10.13
N PRO A 182 -2.34 11.94 9.42
CA PRO A 182 -2.15 12.76 8.23
C PRO A 182 -3.19 12.45 7.14
N PHE A 183 -3.49 11.17 6.95
CA PHE A 183 -4.48 10.72 6.00
C PHE A 183 -5.90 11.02 6.46
N ALA A 184 -6.20 10.82 7.75
CA ALA A 184 -7.50 11.17 8.33
C ALA A 184 -7.81 12.66 8.23
N ASP A 185 -6.81 13.53 8.41
CA ASP A 185 -6.99 14.99 8.31
C ASP A 185 -7.40 15.42 6.90
N LYS A 186 -6.91 14.73 5.86
CA LYS A 186 -7.22 15.03 4.45
C LYS A 186 -8.44 14.28 3.93
N TRP A 187 -8.52 12.97 4.18
CA TRP A 187 -9.50 12.05 3.57
C TRP A 187 -10.58 11.57 4.54
N GLY A 188 -10.55 12.02 5.80
CA GLY A 188 -11.48 11.57 6.84
C GLY A 188 -12.95 11.87 6.53
N PHE A 189 -13.24 12.83 5.66
CA PHE A 189 -14.60 13.12 5.19
C PHE A 189 -15.24 11.96 4.40
N LEU A 190 -14.43 10.99 3.95
CA LEU A 190 -14.94 9.77 3.32
C LEU A 190 -15.53 8.77 4.33
N PHE A 191 -15.17 8.87 5.61
CA PHE A 191 -15.53 7.91 6.66
C PHE A 191 -16.72 8.37 7.51
#